data_AF-A0A965PKB0-F1
#
_entry.id   AF-A0A965PKB0-F1
#
_cell.length_a   1.000
_cell.length_b   1.000
_cell.length_c   1.000
_cell.angle_alpha   90.00
_cell.angle_beta   90.00
_cell.angle_gamma   90.00
#
_symmetry.space_group_name_H-M   'P 1'
#
loop_
_entity.id
_entity.type
_entity.pdbx_description
1 polymer ?
#
loop_
_entity_poly.entity_id
_entity_poly.type
_entity_poly.pdbx_seq_one_letter_code
_entity_poly.pdbx_strand_id
1 'polypeptide(L)'
;MSDEQDLLAGGGPKLPSLKFEKIGDVHSGIVTDVKKLEDRDPAGVAKTWPNGDPRFVYVITLKTEKEGDANLWARGAMITAIREAAKQASVTELTGNRISVKYSGDGEKKSGFNAPKLFAAKVEKVATDDRW
;
A
#
# COMPACT_ATOMS: atom_id res chain seq x y z
N MET A 1 17.48 -18.03 8.08
CA MET A 1 16.66 -18.49 6.94
C MET A 1 17.34 -17.99 5.67
N SER A 2 17.45 -18.80 4.62
CA SER A 2 18.23 -18.43 3.42
C SER A 2 17.42 -17.56 2.46
N ASP A 3 18.11 -16.78 1.63
CA ASP A 3 17.50 -15.88 0.63
C ASP A 3 16.60 -16.63 -0.36
N GLU A 4 16.88 -17.91 -0.65
CA GLU A 4 16.06 -18.74 -1.55
C GLU A 4 14.70 -19.11 -0.94
N GLN A 5 14.63 -19.27 0.39
CA GLN A 5 13.36 -19.55 1.08
C GLN A 5 12.48 -18.30 1.15
N ASP A 6 13.08 -17.12 1.27
CA ASP A 6 12.39 -15.82 1.29
C ASP A 6 11.83 -15.45 -0.10
N LEU A 7 12.54 -15.83 -1.18
CA LEU A 7 12.09 -15.67 -2.57
C LEU A 7 10.85 -16.53 -2.90
N LEU A 8 10.75 -17.73 -2.33
CA LEU A 8 9.66 -18.68 -2.58
C LEU A 8 8.49 -18.58 -1.59
N ALA A 9 8.67 -17.90 -0.45
CA ALA A 9 7.67 -17.79 0.62
C ALA A 9 6.61 -16.68 0.40
N GLY A 10 6.57 -16.03 -0.77
CA GLY A 10 5.52 -15.05 -1.08
C GLY A 10 5.74 -13.68 -0.43
N GLY A 11 6.99 -13.32 -0.13
CA GLY A 11 7.35 -11.92 0.11
C GLY A 11 7.01 -11.07 -1.12
N GLY A 12 6.47 -9.87 -0.92
CA GLY A 12 6.26 -8.92 -2.03
C GLY A 12 7.56 -8.64 -2.78
N PRO A 13 7.52 -8.00 -3.97
CA PRO A 13 8.73 -7.69 -4.74
C PRO A 13 9.81 -7.07 -3.85
N LYS A 14 11.09 -7.47 -3.94
CA LYS A 14 12.21 -6.84 -3.21
C LYS A 14 12.51 -5.45 -3.80
N LEU A 15 11.56 -4.53 -3.68
CA LEU A 15 11.65 -3.13 -4.09
C LEU A 15 11.68 -2.22 -2.84
N PRO A 16 12.28 -1.02 -2.93
CA PRO A 16 12.24 -0.02 -1.86
C PRO A 16 10.82 0.20 -1.35
N SER A 17 10.64 0.22 -0.03
CA SER A 17 9.32 0.46 0.56
C SER A 17 9.10 1.95 0.80
N LEU A 18 8.01 2.49 0.26
CA LEU A 18 7.63 3.88 0.46
C LEU A 18 7.21 4.12 1.92
N LYS A 19 7.93 4.99 2.62
CA LYS A 19 7.68 5.35 4.01
C LYS A 19 7.01 6.72 4.11
N PHE A 20 6.11 6.87 5.06
CA PHE A 20 5.53 8.16 5.44
C PHE A 20 6.07 8.52 6.80
N GLU A 21 7.00 9.44 6.88
CA GLU A 21 7.69 9.81 8.13
C GLU A 21 6.95 10.95 8.83
N LYS A 22 6.51 11.96 8.08
CA LYS A 22 5.87 13.17 8.60
C LYS A 22 4.56 13.49 7.90
N ILE A 23 3.66 14.14 8.64
CA ILE A 23 2.39 14.63 8.08
C ILE A 23 2.72 15.54 6.90
N GLY A 24 2.03 15.32 5.78
CA GLY A 24 2.29 16.01 4.52
C GLY A 24 3.10 15.20 3.52
N ASP A 25 3.75 14.09 3.91
CA ASP A 25 4.45 13.22 2.96
C ASP A 25 3.47 12.66 1.92
N VAL A 26 3.88 12.72 0.65
CA VAL A 26 3.11 12.27 -0.50
C VAL A 26 3.96 11.34 -1.35
N HIS A 27 3.36 10.21 -1.72
CA HIS A 27 3.89 9.29 -2.71
C HIS A 27 2.93 9.15 -3.87
N SER A 28 3.45 9.30 -5.09
CA SER A 28 2.67 9.26 -6.32
C SER A 28 3.37 8.41 -7.38
N GLY A 29 2.60 7.65 -8.14
CA GLY A 29 3.14 6.82 -9.21
C GLY A 29 2.08 6.05 -9.98
N ILE A 30 2.51 5.42 -11.07
CA ILE A 30 1.67 4.49 -11.83
C ILE A 30 1.71 3.13 -11.16
N VAL A 31 0.55 2.53 -10.91
CA VAL A 31 0.47 1.19 -10.32
C VAL A 31 0.84 0.15 -11.38
N THR A 32 1.80 -0.71 -11.07
CA THR A 32 2.28 -1.78 -11.95
C THR A 32 1.89 -3.18 -11.46
N ASP A 33 1.66 -3.36 -10.16
CA ASP A 33 1.24 -4.63 -9.57
C ASP A 33 0.47 -4.38 -8.26
N VAL A 34 -0.48 -5.26 -7.93
CA VAL A 34 -1.21 -5.26 -6.66
C VAL A 34 -1.31 -6.68 -6.13
N LYS A 35 -0.67 -6.95 -4.98
CA LYS A 35 -0.68 -8.26 -4.33
C LYS A 35 -1.31 -8.19 -2.94
N LYS A 36 -2.19 -9.14 -2.64
CA LYS A 36 -2.72 -9.35 -1.29
C LYS A 36 -1.90 -10.43 -0.61
N LEU A 37 -1.26 -10.09 0.51
CA LEU A 37 -0.42 -11.00 1.30
C LEU A 37 -0.91 -11.09 2.74
N GLU A 38 -0.59 -12.17 3.43
CA GLU A 38 -0.71 -12.23 4.88
C GLU A 38 0.24 -11.21 5.51
N ASP A 39 -0.25 -10.43 6.48
CA ASP A 39 0.59 -9.50 7.21
C ASP A 39 1.42 -10.27 8.24
N ARG A 40 2.73 -10.28 8.04
CA ARG A 40 3.68 -10.93 8.94
C ARG A 40 4.48 -9.90 9.71
N ASP A 41 4.95 -10.26 10.90
CA ASP A 41 5.94 -9.49 11.62
C ASP A 41 7.35 -9.70 11.03
N PRO A 42 8.38 -8.94 11.48
CA PRO A 42 9.74 -9.13 10.99
C PRO A 42 10.36 -10.50 11.27
N ALA A 43 9.80 -11.27 12.22
CA ALA A 43 10.22 -12.64 12.51
C ALA A 43 9.51 -13.67 11.61
N GLY A 44 8.62 -13.23 10.71
CA GLY A 44 7.87 -14.07 9.79
C GLY A 44 6.57 -14.65 10.36
N VAL A 45 6.17 -14.23 11.57
CA VAL A 45 4.95 -14.71 12.24
C VAL A 45 3.75 -13.98 11.67
N ALA A 46 2.74 -14.74 11.20
CA ALA A 46 1.49 -14.18 10.71
C ALA A 46 0.74 -13.45 11.83
N LYS A 47 0.37 -12.20 11.56
CA LYS A 47 -0.46 -11.41 12.47
C LYS A 47 -1.90 -11.84 12.30
N THR A 48 -2.55 -12.09 13.43
CA THR A 48 -3.97 -12.43 13.47
C THR A 48 -4.77 -11.36 14.21
N TRP A 49 -6.07 -11.33 13.95
CA TRP A 49 -7.04 -10.63 14.78
C TRP A 49 -7.29 -11.43 16.07
N PRO A 50 -7.86 -10.82 17.13
CA PRO A 50 -8.14 -11.54 18.39
C PRO A 50 -9.05 -12.77 18.22
N ASN A 51 -9.82 -12.84 17.13
CA ASN A 51 -10.67 -13.98 16.78
C ASN A 51 -9.93 -15.11 16.02
N GLY A 52 -8.63 -14.96 15.76
CA GLY A 52 -7.81 -15.93 15.05
C GLY A 52 -7.67 -15.69 13.54
N ASP A 53 -8.44 -14.77 12.95
CA ASP A 53 -8.39 -14.53 11.50
C ASP A 53 -7.06 -13.88 11.07
N PRO A 54 -6.47 -14.29 9.93
CA PRO A 54 -5.26 -13.66 9.42
C PRO A 54 -5.50 -12.20 9.03
N ARG A 55 -4.55 -11.35 9.36
CA ARG A 55 -4.49 -9.97 8.85
C ARG A 55 -3.87 -9.99 7.47
N PHE A 56 -4.32 -9.09 6.60
CA PHE A 56 -3.79 -8.95 5.25
C PHE A 56 -3.20 -7.56 5.03
N VAL A 57 -2.21 -7.51 4.15
CA VAL A 57 -1.63 -6.29 3.61
C VAL A 57 -1.72 -6.33 2.08
N TYR A 58 -2.00 -5.17 1.48
CA TYR A 58 -1.89 -5.01 0.04
C TYR A 58 -0.55 -4.38 -0.28
N VAL A 59 0.29 -5.07 -1.06
CA VAL A 59 1.52 -4.54 -1.61
C VAL A 59 1.19 -3.99 -2.99
N ILE A 60 1.24 -2.67 -3.13
CA ILE A 60 0.99 -1.97 -4.38
C ILE A 60 2.35 -1.52 -4.91
N THR A 61 2.76 -2.06 -6.06
CA THR A 61 3.99 -1.62 -6.72
C THR A 61 3.68 -0.40 -7.57
N LEU A 62 4.46 0.66 -7.37
CA LEU A 62 4.36 1.93 -8.05
C LEU A 62 5.63 2.18 -8.85
N LYS A 63 5.48 2.60 -10.09
CA LYS A 63 6.51 3.31 -10.82
C LYS A 63 6.43 4.78 -10.44
N THR A 64 7.29 5.22 -9.53
CA THR A 64 7.36 6.61 -9.08
C THR A 64 8.39 7.39 -9.90
N GLU A 65 8.25 8.71 -9.93
CA GLU A 65 9.19 9.59 -10.65
C GLU A 65 10.51 9.78 -9.90
N LYS A 66 10.50 9.66 -8.56
CA LYS A 66 11.64 9.99 -7.69
C LYS A 66 12.44 8.76 -7.27
N GLU A 67 11.75 7.71 -6.86
CA GLU A 67 12.34 6.49 -6.30
C GLU A 67 12.43 5.35 -7.33
N GLY A 68 11.83 5.52 -8.52
CA GLY A 68 11.68 4.45 -9.50
C GLY A 68 10.61 3.45 -9.07
N ASP A 69 10.81 2.18 -9.37
CA ASP A 69 9.87 1.14 -8.95
C ASP A 69 9.98 0.90 -7.43
N ALA A 70 8.88 1.11 -6.72
CA ALA A 70 8.81 1.06 -5.26
C ALA A 70 7.50 0.44 -4.76
N ASN A 71 7.51 -0.11 -3.56
CA ASN A 71 6.35 -0.76 -2.95
C ASN A 71 5.67 0.12 -1.90
N LEU A 72 4.36 0.29 -2.05
CA LEU A 72 3.46 0.84 -1.05
C LEU A 72 2.75 -0.30 -0.31
N TRP A 73 3.05 -0.45 0.99
CA TRP A 73 2.43 -1.46 1.85
C TRP A 73 1.16 -0.89 2.52
N ALA A 74 0.01 -1.09 1.88
CA ALA A 74 -1.26 -0.54 2.31
C ALA A 74 -2.03 -1.44 3.28
N ARG A 75 -2.33 -0.91 4.47
CA ARG A 75 -3.13 -1.54 5.53
C ARG A 75 -4.14 -0.53 6.08
N GLY A 76 -5.22 -1.01 6.70
CA GLY A 76 -6.16 -0.19 7.48
C GLY A 76 -6.63 1.09 6.76
N ALA A 77 -6.49 2.25 7.41
CA ALA A 77 -6.94 3.54 6.87
C ALA A 77 -6.38 3.87 5.48
N MET A 78 -5.15 3.42 5.15
CA MET A 78 -4.56 3.66 3.84
C MET A 78 -5.32 2.91 2.72
N ILE A 79 -5.62 1.62 2.92
CA ILE A 79 -6.35 0.86 1.89
C ILE A 79 -7.79 1.35 1.76
N THR A 80 -8.41 1.81 2.86
CA THR A 80 -9.72 2.47 2.83
C THR A 80 -9.68 3.73 1.96
N ALA A 81 -8.73 4.64 2.21
CA ALA A 81 -8.58 5.86 1.43
C ALA A 81 -8.36 5.59 -0.06
N ILE A 82 -7.51 4.62 -0.41
CA ILE A 82 -7.26 4.23 -1.81
C ILE A 82 -8.53 3.68 -2.48
N ARG A 83 -9.30 2.82 -1.79
CA ARG A 83 -10.56 2.28 -2.33
C ARG A 83 -11.62 3.35 -2.55
N GLU A 84 -11.75 4.29 -1.61
CA GLU A 84 -12.66 5.42 -1.75
C GLU A 84 -12.27 6.30 -2.94
N ALA A 85 -10.98 6.62 -3.07
CA ALA A 85 -10.47 7.39 -4.20
C ALA A 85 -10.67 6.66 -5.54
N ALA A 86 -10.45 5.34 -5.61
CA ALA A 86 -10.72 4.55 -6.81
C ALA A 86 -12.20 4.57 -7.18
N LYS A 87 -13.10 4.45 -6.19
CA LYS A 87 -14.56 4.56 -6.39
C LYS A 87 -14.94 5.94 -6.93
N GLN A 88 -14.41 7.01 -6.34
CA GLN A 88 -14.65 8.39 -6.80
C GLN A 88 -14.15 8.61 -8.23
N ALA A 89 -13.00 8.03 -8.58
CA ALA A 89 -12.45 8.07 -9.93
C ALA A 89 -13.15 7.10 -10.91
N SER A 90 -14.12 6.29 -10.45
CA SER A 90 -14.75 5.22 -11.23
C SER A 90 -13.72 4.27 -11.87
N VAL A 91 -12.71 3.90 -11.09
CA VAL A 91 -11.64 2.97 -11.44
C VAL A 91 -11.91 1.63 -10.75
N THR A 92 -12.00 0.56 -11.55
CA THR A 92 -12.26 -0.81 -11.06
C THR A 92 -10.97 -1.59 -10.80
N GLU A 93 -9.88 -1.22 -11.48
CA GLU A 93 -8.56 -1.82 -11.33
C GLU A 93 -7.49 -0.73 -11.13
N LEU A 94 -6.65 -0.88 -10.11
CA LEU A 94 -5.61 0.12 -9.84
C LEU A 94 -4.45 0.04 -10.84
N THR A 95 -4.11 -1.16 -11.32
CA THR A 95 -3.06 -1.38 -12.32
C THR A 95 -3.24 -0.47 -13.53
N GLY A 96 -2.15 0.13 -13.99
CA GLY A 96 -2.14 1.08 -15.11
C GLY A 96 -2.62 2.49 -14.75
N ASN A 97 -3.28 2.69 -13.60
CA ASN A 97 -3.74 4.00 -13.16
C ASN A 97 -2.74 4.66 -12.22
N ARG A 98 -2.81 6.00 -12.14
CA ARG A 98 -1.98 6.77 -11.23
C ARG A 98 -2.66 6.87 -9.88
N ILE A 99 -1.90 6.63 -8.81
CA ILE A 99 -2.35 6.91 -7.45
C ILE A 99 -1.43 7.94 -6.80
N SER A 100 -2.01 8.76 -5.94
CA SER A 100 -1.28 9.65 -5.03
C SER A 100 -1.81 9.43 -3.63
N VAL A 101 -0.93 9.12 -2.68
CA VAL A 101 -1.28 8.86 -1.28
C VAL A 101 -0.54 9.84 -0.40
N LYS A 102 -1.28 10.55 0.46
CA LYS A 102 -0.76 11.55 1.38
C LYS A 102 -0.97 11.10 2.82
N TYR A 103 0.06 11.18 3.65
CA TYR A 103 -0.09 11.12 5.10
C TYR A 103 -0.74 12.43 5.58
N SER A 104 -2.03 12.37 5.89
CA SER A 104 -2.88 13.56 6.09
C SER A 104 -2.89 14.08 7.52
N GLY A 105 -2.60 13.23 8.50
CA GLY A 105 -2.63 13.58 9.91
C GLY A 105 -2.69 12.34 10.79
N ASP A 106 -2.62 12.55 12.10
CA ASP A 106 -2.84 11.50 13.09
C ASP A 106 -4.32 11.46 13.52
N GLY A 107 -4.84 10.26 13.74
CA GLY A 107 -6.16 10.04 14.31
C GLY A 107 -6.13 10.13 15.84
N GLU A 108 -7.27 9.84 16.46
CA GLU A 108 -7.37 9.83 17.91
C GLU A 108 -6.47 8.75 18.52
N LYS A 109 -5.60 9.16 19.43
CA LYS A 109 -4.77 8.26 20.22
C LYS A 109 -5.64 7.54 21.25
N LYS A 110 -5.73 6.22 21.16
CA LYS A 110 -6.36 5.37 22.18
C LYS A 110 -5.33 4.98 23.24
N SER A 111 -5.78 4.84 24.49
CA SER A 111 -4.91 4.43 25.61
C SER A 111 -4.16 3.13 25.28
N GLY A 112 -2.84 3.12 25.51
CA GLY A 112 -1.98 1.97 25.20
C GLY A 112 -1.57 1.82 23.72
N PHE A 113 -2.05 2.68 22.82
CA PHE A 113 -1.71 2.63 21.39
C PHE A 113 -1.13 3.97 20.91
N ASN A 114 -0.33 3.90 19.85
CA ASN A 114 0.07 5.09 19.10
C ASN A 114 -1.12 5.64 18.32
N ALA A 115 -1.14 6.95 18.07
CA ALA A 115 -2.12 7.56 17.19
C ALA A 115 -2.02 6.90 15.79
N PRO A 116 -3.14 6.48 15.19
CA PRO A 116 -3.12 5.85 13.88
C PRO A 116 -2.90 6.92 12.81
N LYS A 117 -2.03 6.62 11.83
CA LYS A 117 -1.85 7.49 10.66
C LYS A 117 -3.12 7.51 9.82
N LEU A 118 -3.60 8.70 9.45
CA LEU A 118 -4.70 8.93 8.52
C LEU A 118 -4.15 9.28 7.14
N PHE A 119 -4.81 8.79 6.11
CA PHE A 119 -4.38 8.99 4.73
C PHE A 119 -5.48 9.63 3.88
N ALA A 120 -5.06 10.49 2.97
CA ALA A 120 -5.89 10.93 1.85
C ALA A 120 -5.29 10.32 0.57
N ALA A 121 -6.14 9.87 -0.34
CA ALA A 121 -5.70 9.30 -1.60
C ALA A 121 -6.42 9.97 -2.78
N LYS A 122 -5.75 10.00 -3.91
CA LYS A 122 -6.30 10.37 -5.22
C LYS A 122 -5.98 9.25 -6.21
N VAL A 123 -6.95 8.89 -7.03
CA VAL A 123 -6.76 7.96 -8.15
C VAL A 123 -7.11 8.70 -9.43
N GLU A 124 -6.25 8.58 -10.43
CA GLU A 124 -6.40 9.25 -11.71
C GLU A 124 -6.32 8.21 -12.81
N LYS A 125 -7.32 8.22 -13.69
CA LYS A 125 -7.30 7.39 -14.89
C LYS A 125 -6.16 7.84 -15.78
N VAL A 126 -5.23 6.93 -16.07
CA VAL A 126 -4.29 7.14 -17.16
C VAL A 126 -4.94 6.54 -18.38
N ALA A 127 -5.22 7.37 -19.39
CA ALA A 127 -5.68 6.85 -20.66
C ALA A 127 -4.60 5.89 -21.18
N THR A 128 -4.91 4.59 -21.23
CA THR A 128 -4.22 3.70 -22.15
C THR A 128 -4.53 4.24 -23.53
N ASP A 129 -3.52 4.78 -24.21
CA ASP A 129 -3.63 5.12 -25.62
C ASP A 129 -3.88 3.78 -26.33
N ASP A 130 -5.15 3.50 -26.66
CA ASP A 130 -5.61 2.34 -27.46
C ASP A 130 -5.13 2.50 -28.92
N ARG A 131 -3.84 2.77 -29.11
CA ARG A 131 -3.17 2.64 -30.38
C ARG A 131 -2.37 1.35 -30.28
N TRP A 132 -2.92 0.28 -30.86
CA TRP A 132 -2.44 -0.32 -32.11
C TRP A 132 -3.52 -1.24 -32.69
#